data_AF-A0A967Q2W0-F1
#
_entry.id   AF-A0A967Q2W0-F1
#
_cell.length_a   1.000
_cell.length_b   1.000
_cell.length_c   1.000
_cell.angle_alpha   90.00
_cell.angle_beta   90.00
_cell.angle_gamma   90.00
#
_symmetry.space_group_name_H-M   'P 1'
#
loop_
_entity.id
_entity.type
_entity.pdbx_description
1 polymer ?
#
loop_
_entity_poly.entity_id
_entity_poly.type
_entity_poly.pdbx_seq_one_letter_code
_entity_poly.pdbx_strand_id
1 'polypeptide(L)' 'RERYPDALIIGSDQVFVDPRGRIHGKPHTPRRAIEQLTAMAGKRHTFFTGICVYDSASGESITDHATFSVTMRRLG' A
#
# COMPACT_ATOMS: atom_id res chain seq x y z
N ARG A 1 -13.41 17.25 -1.37
CA ARG A 1 -14.66 17.67 -0.71
C ARG A 1 -14.79 19.18 -0.80
N GLU A 2 -14.24 19.99 0.10
CA GLU A 2 -14.38 21.46 0.02
C GLU A 2 -13.65 22.10 -1.18
N ARG A 3 -12.47 21.58 -1.56
CA ARG A 3 -11.70 22.09 -2.71
C ARG A 3 -12.23 21.63 -4.08
N TYR A 4 -12.96 20.51 -4.10
CA TYR A 4 -13.50 19.89 -5.32
C TYR A 4 -14.92 19.41 -4.97
N PRO A 5 -15.94 20.27 -5.12
CA PRO A 5 -17.31 19.97 -4.69
C PRO A 5 -18.10 19.11 -5.68
N ASP A 6 -17.75 19.12 -6.97
CA ASP A 6 -18.44 18.37 -8.03
C ASP A 6 -17.43 17.54 -8.85
N ALA A 7 -16.90 16.48 -8.24
CA ALA A 7 -15.86 15.63 -8.82
C ALA A 7 -15.90 14.20 -8.25
N LEU A 8 -15.44 13.25 -9.08
CA LEU A 8 -15.00 11.95 -8.60
C LEU A 8 -13.55 12.06 -8.11
N ILE A 9 -13.34 11.80 -6.82
CA ILE A 9 -12.04 11.87 -6.16
C ILE A 9 -11.55 10.45 -5.93
N ILE A 10 -10.39 10.12 -6.52
CA ILE A 10 -9.77 8.81 -6.35
C ILE A 10 -8.72 8.90 -5.24
N GLY A 11 -8.89 8.09 -4.21
CA GLY A 11 -7.91 7.85 -3.16
C GLY A 11 -7.35 6.44 -3.26
N SER A 12 -6.06 6.26 -2.94
CA SER A 12 -5.46 4.94 -2.82
C SER A 12 -4.38 4.95 -1.75
N ASP A 13 -4.21 3.82 -1.10
CA ASP A 13 -3.09 3.56 -0.18
C ASP A 13 -2.55 2.15 -0.42
N GLN A 14 -1.26 1.98 -0.17
CA GLN A 14 -0.60 0.69 -0.32
C GLN A 14 0.29 0.40 0.88
N VAL A 15 0.12 -0.79 1.44
CA VAL A 15 0.97 -1.34 2.49
C VAL A 15 1.54 -2.68 2.07
N PHE A 16 2.68 -3.08 2.65
CA PHE A 16 3.17 -4.44 2.53
C PHE A 16 3.10 -5.16 3.88
N VAL A 17 2.81 -6.45 3.80
CA VAL A 17 2.65 -7.34 4.96
C VAL A 17 3.64 -8.49 4.83
N ASP A 18 4.45 -8.67 5.87
CA ASP A 18 5.43 -9.76 5.92
C ASP A 18 4.77 -11.12 6.31
N PRO A 19 5.46 -12.26 6.20
CA PRO A 19 4.93 -13.57 6.59
C PRO A 19 4.47 -13.69 8.04
N ARG A 20 4.89 -12.77 8.92
CA ARG A 20 4.49 -12.74 10.33
C ARG A 20 3.28 -11.81 10.55
N GLY A 21 2.69 -11.27 9.48
CA GLY A 21 1.54 -10.37 9.54
C GLY A 21 1.91 -8.93 9.92
N ARG A 22 3.19 -8.55 9.93
CA ARG A 22 3.57 -7.17 10.28
C ARG A 22 3.33 -6.28 9.07
N ILE A 23 2.61 -5.19 9.30
CA ILE A 23 2.41 -4.12 8.32
C ILE A 23 3.64 -3.22 8.32
N HIS A 24 4.08 -2.86 7.14
CA HIS A 24 5.19 -1.97 6.94
C HIS A 24 4.84 -0.94 5.86
N GLY A 25 5.14 0.33 6.15
CA GLY A 25 4.93 1.45 5.24
C GLY A 25 6.18 1.79 4.42
N LYS A 26 6.25 3.05 3.96
CA LYS A 26 7.44 3.55 3.27
C LYS A 26 8.61 3.66 4.26
N PRO A 27 9.84 3.29 3.88
CA PRO A 27 10.98 3.34 4.80
C PRO A 27 11.45 4.77 5.12
N HIS A 28 11.10 5.77 4.30
CA HIS A 28 11.45 7.20 4.41
C HIS A 28 12.95 7.56 4.37
N THR A 29 13.85 6.65 4.73
CA THR A 29 15.30 6.87 4.75
C THR A 29 16.03 5.70 4.10
N PRO A 30 17.23 5.92 3.50
CA PRO A 30 18.02 4.84 2.92
C PRO A 30 18.37 3.74 3.92
N ARG A 31 18.75 4.09 5.16
CA ARG A 31 19.07 3.11 6.21
C ARG A 31 17.89 2.18 6.50
N ARG A 32 16.69 2.74 6.72
CA ARG A 32 15.47 1.94 6.94
C ARG A 32 15.10 1.11 5.72
N ALA A 33 15.34 1.61 4.50
CA ALA A 33 15.09 0.85 3.28
C ALA A 33 16.00 -0.38 3.20
N ILE A 34 17.29 -0.24 3.54
CA ILE A 34 18.24 -1.35 3.59
C ILE A 34 17.81 -2.38 4.64
N GLU A 35 17.45 -1.94 5.85
CA GLU A 35 16.95 -2.82 6.91
C GLU A 35 15.70 -3.59 6.47
N GLN A 36 14.75 -2.91 5.84
CA GLN A 36 13.51 -3.48 5.34
C GLN A 36 13.77 -4.50 4.22
N LEU A 37 14.58 -4.14 3.21
CA LEU A 37 14.94 -5.05 2.11
C LEU A 37 15.70 -6.28 2.59
N THR A 38 16.60 -6.09 3.57
CA THR A 38 17.36 -7.19 4.19
C THR A 38 16.43 -8.14 4.94
N ALA A 39 15.47 -7.61 5.70
CA ALA A 39 14.46 -8.41 6.39
C ALA A 39 13.53 -9.16 5.43
N MET A 40 13.29 -8.59 4.23
CA MET A 40 12.46 -9.18 3.19
C MET A 40 13.16 -10.27 2.37
N ALA A 41 14.50 -10.29 2.30
CA ALA A 41 15.25 -11.20 1.47
C ALA A 41 14.91 -12.68 1.72
N GLY A 42 14.73 -13.44 0.62
CA GLY A 42 14.43 -14.88 0.66
C GLY A 42 13.01 -15.24 1.13
N LYS A 43 12.10 -14.28 1.24
CA LYS A 43 10.73 -14.49 1.76
C LYS A 43 9.67 -14.00 0.77
N ARG A 44 8.47 -14.59 0.85
CA ARG A 44 7.26 -14.12 0.16
C ARG A 44 6.59 -13.02 0.99
N HIS A 45 6.19 -11.92 0.37
CA HIS A 45 5.47 -10.81 1.00
C HIS A 45 4.22 -10.51 0.20
N THR A 46 3.19 -9.97 0.87
CA THR A 46 1.93 -9.60 0.23
C THR A 46 1.75 -8.09 0.32
N PHE A 47 1.54 -7.46 -0.82
CA PHE A 47 1.11 -6.07 -0.92
C PHE A 47 -0.41 -6.01 -0.93
N PHE A 48 -0.95 -5.04 -0.20
CA PHE A 48 -2.36 -4.69 -0.19
C PHE A 48 -2.48 -3.27 -0.72
N THR A 49 -3.28 -3.09 -1.77
CA THR A 49 -3.59 -1.78 -2.34
C THR A 49 -5.07 -1.53 -2.16
N GLY A 50 -5.42 -0.56 -1.32
CA GLY A 50 -6.79 -0.07 -1.20
C GLY A 50 -7.05 1.02 -2.22
N ILE A 51 -8.26 1.06 -2.77
CA ILE A 51 -8.75 2.12 -3.65
C ILE A 51 -10.13 2.59 -3.18
N CYS A 52 -10.38 3.90 -3.28
CA CYS A 52 -11.65 4.52 -3.00
C CYS A 52 -11.98 5.50 -4.14
N VAL A 53 -13.18 5.38 -4.69
CA VAL A 53 -13.78 6.42 -5.54
C VAL A 53 -14.83 7.11 -4.70
N TYR A 54 -14.62 8.40 -4.44
CA TYR A 54 -15.54 9.24 -3.69
C TYR A 54 -16.18 10.26 -4.61
N ASP A 55 -17.50 10.24 -4.71
CA ASP A 55 -18.28 11.26 -5.40
C ASP A 55 -18.56 12.42 -4.43
N SER A 56 -17.99 13.59 -4.72
CA SER A 56 -18.16 14.76 -3.85
C SER A 56 -19.50 15.46 -3.99
N ALA A 57 -20.24 15.23 -5.09
CA ALA A 57 -21.55 15.83 -5.30
C ALA A 57 -22.62 15.11 -4.48
N SER A 58 -22.60 13.76 -4.48
CA SER A 58 -23.52 12.93 -3.70
C SER A 58 -23.04 12.65 -2.28
N GLY A 59 -21.72 12.68 -2.06
CA GLY A 59 -21.09 12.30 -0.80
C GLY A 59 -20.89 10.79 -0.63
N GLU A 60 -21.15 9.99 -1.66
CA GLU A 60 -21.00 8.54 -1.62
C GLU A 60 -19.55 8.08 -1.90
N SER A 61 -19.21 6.89 -1.41
CA SER A 61 -17.92 6.25 -1.69
C SER A 61 -18.07 4.78 -2.02
N ILE A 62 -17.31 4.33 -3.02
CA ILE A 62 -17.11 2.91 -3.32
C ILE A 62 -15.65 2.60 -3.04
N THR A 63 -15.40 1.52 -2.31
CA THR A 63 -14.05 1.08 -1.96
C THR A 63 -13.81 -0.35 -2.39
N ASP A 64 -12.58 -0.64 -2.82
CA ASP A 64 -12.13 -2.00 -3.10
C ASP A 64 -10.64 -2.15 -2.74
N HIS A 65 -10.11 -3.37 -2.81
CA HIS A 65 -8.69 -3.61 -2.64
C HIS A 65 -8.19 -4.75 -3.54
N ALA A 66 -6.91 -4.69 -3.88
CA ALA A 66 -6.21 -5.75 -4.59
C ALA A 66 -5.02 -6.25 -3.76
N THR A 67 -4.71 -7.54 -3.90
CA THR A 67 -3.52 -8.15 -3.29
C THR A 67 -2.53 -8.63 -4.35
N PHE A 68 -1.24 -8.50 -4.05
CA PHE A 68 -0.18 -8.98 -4.93
C PHE A 68 0.97 -9.57 -4.11
N SER A 69 1.40 -10.80 -4.43
CA SER A 69 2.45 -11.49 -3.69
C SER A 69 3.78 -11.49 -4.46
N VAL A 70 4.87 -11.16 -3.77
CA VAL A 70 6.23 -11.15 -4.33
C VAL A 70 7.15 -12.03 -3.48
N THR A 71 7.92 -12.91 -4.12
CA THR A 71 9.01 -13.65 -3.45
C THR A 71 10.34 -12.99 -3.75
N MET A 72 10.98 -12.45 -2.72
CA MET A 72 12.29 -11.80 -2.86
C MET A 72 13.41 -12.84 -2.91
N ARG A 73 14.39 -12.65 -3.79
CA ARG A 73 15.62 -13.47 -3.78
C ARG A 73 16.41 -13.26 -2.49
N ARG A 74 17.31 -14.19 -2.16
CA ARG A 74 18.31 -13.98 -1.11
C ARG A 74 19.34 -12.95 -1.59
N LEU A 75 19.87 -12.16 -0.66
CA LEU A 75 21.02 -11.30 -0.92
C LEU A 75 22.27 -12.18 -0.89
N GLY A 76 23.14 -12.02 -1.89
CA GLY A 76 24.43 -12.72 -2.01
C GLY A 76 25.58 -11.84 -1.56
#